data_AF-A0A376P049-F1
#
_entry.id   AF-A0A376P049-F1
#
_cell.length_a   1.000
_cell.length_b   1.000
_cell.length_c   1.000
_cell.angle_alpha   90.00
_cell.angle_beta   90.00
_cell.angle_gamma   90.00
#
_symmetry.space_group_name_H-M   'P 1'
#
loop_
_entity.id
_entity.type
_entity.pdbx_description
1 polymer ?
#
loop_
_entity_poly.entity_id
_entity_poly.type
_entity_poly.pdbx_seq_one_letter_code
_entity_poly.pdbx_strand_id
1 'polypeptide(L)'
;MDDSVITDDIKDDAIKTKGYFIYPSQLFCNVAAKANTNDRLNADLNSIFVAIESSAYGYPSEADIKGLFADFDTTSNRLGNTVKDKNTRLAAVLKGVEGLKLGDFNEHQIDLFGDAYEFLISNYAANAGKSGGEFFTPQHVSKLIAQLAMHGQTHVNKIYDPAAGSGSLLLQAKKQFDDHIIEEGFFGQEINHTTYNLAV
;
A
#
# COMPACT_ATOMS: atom_id res chain seq x y z
N MET A 1 -3.47 -21.86 9.61
CA MET A 1 -3.96 -22.73 8.52
C MET A 1 -2.75 -23.14 7.71
N ASP A 2 -2.70 -24.39 7.26
CA ASP A 2 -1.58 -24.89 6.44
C ASP A 2 -1.85 -24.63 4.96
N ASP A 3 -0.82 -24.40 4.16
CA ASP A 3 -0.95 -24.15 2.72
C ASP A 3 -1.55 -25.33 1.97
N SER A 4 -1.37 -26.56 2.47
CA SER A 4 -1.93 -27.78 1.88
C SER A 4 -3.46 -27.83 1.85
N VAL A 5 -4.12 -26.97 2.65
CA VAL A 5 -5.58 -26.86 2.69
C VAL A 5 -6.10 -25.94 1.58
N ILE A 6 -5.23 -25.17 0.92
CA ILE A 6 -5.61 -24.26 -0.17
C ILE A 6 -5.81 -25.06 -1.46
N THR A 7 -7.06 -25.15 -1.90
CA THR A 7 -7.41 -25.68 -3.23
C THR A 7 -7.38 -24.57 -4.28
N ASP A 8 -7.33 -24.96 -5.56
CA ASP A 8 -7.41 -24.01 -6.67
C ASP A 8 -8.72 -23.20 -6.65
N ASP A 9 -9.84 -23.82 -6.25
CA ASP A 9 -11.13 -23.13 -6.10
C ASP A 9 -11.10 -22.04 -5.01
N ILE A 10 -10.47 -22.30 -3.85
CA ILE A 10 -10.31 -21.30 -2.78
C ILE A 10 -9.46 -20.13 -3.27
N LYS A 11 -8.40 -20.44 -4.00
CA LYS A 11 -7.50 -19.43 -4.56
C LYS A 11 -8.22 -18.58 -5.62
N ASP A 12 -8.95 -19.20 -6.54
CA ASP A 12 -9.74 -18.52 -7.58
C ASP A 12 -10.82 -17.61 -6.98
N ASP A 13 -11.59 -18.09 -5.99
CA ASP A 13 -12.61 -17.30 -5.29
C ASP A 13 -12.01 -16.09 -4.57
N ALA A 14 -10.87 -16.30 -3.89
CA ALA A 14 -10.16 -15.22 -3.22
C ALA A 14 -9.64 -14.16 -4.19
N ILE A 15 -9.06 -14.55 -5.34
CA ILE A 15 -8.57 -13.60 -6.35
C ILE A 15 -9.76 -12.84 -6.98
N LYS A 16 -10.86 -13.52 -7.29
CA LYS A 16 -12.07 -12.85 -7.82
C LYS A 16 -12.66 -11.84 -6.83
N THR A 17 -12.59 -12.13 -5.54
CA THR A 17 -13.18 -11.30 -4.49
C THR A 17 -12.26 -10.16 -4.03
N LYS A 18 -10.94 -10.41 -3.98
CA LYS A 18 -9.94 -9.49 -3.38
C LYS A 18 -8.90 -8.97 -4.36
N GLY A 19 -8.84 -9.52 -5.57
CA GLY A 19 -7.91 -9.11 -6.62
C GLY A 19 -6.54 -9.80 -6.58
N TYR A 20 -6.19 -10.49 -5.51
CA TYR A 20 -4.92 -11.20 -5.34
C TYR A 20 -5.06 -12.34 -4.32
N PHE A 21 -4.00 -13.15 -4.18
CA PHE A 21 -3.94 -14.23 -3.20
C PHE A 21 -2.61 -14.26 -2.44
N ILE A 22 -2.68 -14.54 -1.15
CA ILE A 22 -1.53 -14.76 -0.26
C ILE A 22 -1.71 -16.13 0.40
N TYR A 23 -0.71 -17.00 0.30
CA TYR A 23 -0.75 -18.28 1.01
C TYR A 23 -0.69 -18.06 2.53
N PRO A 24 -1.34 -18.92 3.36
CA PRO A 24 -1.25 -18.83 4.81
C PRO A 24 0.19 -18.70 5.32
N SER A 25 1.15 -19.46 4.79
CA SER A 25 2.56 -19.39 5.19
C SER A 25 3.23 -18.05 4.87
N GLN A 26 2.71 -17.32 3.89
CA GLN A 26 3.22 -16.04 3.37
C GLN A 26 2.55 -14.83 4.03
N LEU A 27 1.53 -15.04 4.87
CA LEU A 27 0.92 -13.96 5.65
C LEU A 27 1.96 -13.23 6.49
N PHE A 28 1.84 -11.91 6.57
CA PHE A 28 2.78 -11.04 7.29
C PHE A 28 3.10 -11.55 8.71
N CYS A 29 2.09 -11.96 9.47
CA CYS A 29 2.28 -12.48 10.84
C CYS A 29 3.16 -13.74 10.87
N ASN A 30 3.03 -14.64 9.90
CA ASN A 30 3.81 -15.87 9.83
C ASN A 30 5.24 -15.62 9.36
N VAL A 31 5.43 -14.67 8.43
CA VAL A 31 6.76 -14.21 7.99
C VAL A 31 7.47 -13.49 9.14
N ALA A 32 6.78 -12.56 9.80
CA ALA A 32 7.31 -11.82 10.95
C ALA A 32 7.69 -12.76 12.10
N ALA A 33 6.86 -13.76 12.41
CA ALA A 33 7.15 -14.76 13.44
C ALA A 33 8.48 -15.50 13.19
N LYS A 34 8.83 -15.75 11.93
CA LYS A 34 10.05 -16.47 11.51
C LYS A 34 11.21 -15.55 11.11
N ALA A 35 11.01 -14.22 11.09
CA ALA A 35 11.94 -13.29 10.49
C ALA A 35 13.36 -13.34 11.09
N ASN A 36 13.47 -13.52 12.41
CA ASN A 36 14.77 -13.56 13.11
C ASN A 36 15.53 -14.89 12.93
N THR A 37 14.84 -15.94 12.48
CA THR A 37 15.42 -17.29 12.34
C THR A 37 15.51 -17.75 10.90
N ASN A 38 15.02 -16.95 9.94
CA ASN A 38 15.04 -17.28 8.53
C ASN A 38 16.32 -16.77 7.84
N ASP A 39 17.25 -17.68 7.58
CA ASP A 39 18.50 -17.41 6.85
C ASP A 39 18.30 -17.09 5.36
N ARG A 40 17.08 -17.25 4.84
CA ARG A 40 16.67 -16.96 3.46
C ARG A 40 15.62 -15.86 3.38
N LEU A 41 15.44 -15.07 4.44
CA LEU A 41 14.36 -14.07 4.54
C LEU A 41 14.28 -13.16 3.32
N ASN A 42 15.41 -12.66 2.82
CA ASN A 42 15.43 -11.81 1.63
C ASN A 42 14.85 -12.49 0.39
N ALA A 43 15.25 -13.74 0.11
CA ALA A 43 14.79 -14.50 -1.04
C ALA A 43 13.32 -14.93 -0.90
N ASP A 44 12.91 -15.29 0.31
CA ASP A 44 11.54 -15.69 0.61
C ASP A 44 10.59 -14.50 0.47
N LEU A 45 10.95 -13.32 0.99
CA LEU A 45 10.19 -12.08 0.82
C LEU A 45 10.04 -11.71 -0.66
N ASN A 46 11.12 -11.79 -1.44
CA ASN A 46 11.05 -11.54 -2.88
C ASN A 46 10.08 -12.51 -3.57
N SER A 47 10.15 -13.78 -3.20
CA SER A 47 9.26 -14.81 -3.76
C SER A 47 7.80 -14.58 -3.37
N ILE A 48 7.54 -14.05 -2.17
CA ILE A 48 6.19 -13.67 -1.72
C ILE A 48 5.67 -12.50 -2.55
N PHE A 49 6.46 -11.45 -2.77
CA PHE A 49 6.05 -10.32 -3.62
C PHE A 49 5.70 -10.77 -5.04
N VAL A 50 6.57 -11.60 -5.65
CA VAL A 50 6.30 -12.18 -6.97
C VAL A 50 5.06 -13.07 -6.96
N ALA A 51 4.82 -13.85 -5.91
CA ALA A 51 3.64 -14.69 -5.78
C ALA A 51 2.35 -13.86 -5.69
N ILE A 52 2.37 -12.72 -4.98
CA ILE A 52 1.24 -11.79 -4.89
C ILE A 52 0.95 -11.19 -6.26
N GLU A 53 1.95 -10.66 -6.96
CA GLU A 53 1.74 -10.07 -8.29
C GLU A 53 1.22 -11.10 -9.30
N SER A 54 1.87 -12.26 -9.35
CA SER A 54 1.48 -13.32 -10.27
C SER A 54 0.13 -13.97 -9.95
N SER A 55 -0.37 -13.84 -8.71
CA SER A 55 -1.70 -14.34 -8.36
C SER A 55 -2.82 -13.62 -9.12
N ALA A 56 -2.61 -12.36 -9.52
CA ALA A 56 -3.59 -11.57 -10.24
C ALA A 56 -3.55 -11.78 -11.77
N TYR A 57 -2.57 -12.52 -12.30
CA TYR A 57 -2.38 -12.65 -13.75
C TYR A 57 -3.57 -13.33 -14.42
N GLY A 58 -4.10 -12.70 -15.47
CA GLY A 58 -5.29 -13.16 -16.18
C GLY A 58 -6.62 -12.83 -15.49
N TYR A 59 -6.61 -12.16 -14.32
CA TYR A 59 -7.80 -11.62 -13.66
C TYR A 59 -7.95 -10.12 -13.96
N PRO A 60 -9.15 -9.54 -13.81
CA PRO A 60 -9.36 -8.10 -14.01
C PRO A 60 -8.44 -7.21 -13.16
N SER A 61 -8.02 -7.68 -12.00
CA SER A 61 -7.11 -7.00 -11.06
C SER A 61 -5.63 -7.04 -11.46
N GLU A 62 -5.25 -7.71 -12.57
CA GLU A 62 -3.84 -7.79 -13.00
C GLU A 62 -3.22 -6.40 -13.11
N ALA A 63 -3.93 -5.45 -13.72
CA ALA A 63 -3.42 -4.11 -13.95
C ALA A 63 -3.14 -3.33 -12.66
N ASP A 64 -3.86 -3.65 -11.57
CA ASP A 64 -3.75 -2.96 -10.28
C ASP A 64 -2.58 -3.47 -9.44
N ILE A 65 -2.20 -4.74 -9.61
CA ILE A 65 -1.18 -5.40 -8.77
C ILE A 65 0.17 -5.54 -9.51
N LYS A 66 0.15 -5.58 -10.84
CA LYS A 66 1.36 -5.80 -11.64
C LYS A 66 2.37 -4.68 -11.46
N GLY A 67 3.58 -5.05 -10.99
CA GLY A 67 4.67 -4.10 -10.78
C GLY A 67 4.58 -3.32 -9.46
N LEU A 68 3.63 -3.65 -8.59
CA LEU A 68 3.47 -3.01 -7.27
C LEU A 68 4.74 -3.11 -6.41
N PHE A 69 5.47 -4.22 -6.51
CA PHE A 69 6.70 -4.46 -5.74
C PHE A 69 7.98 -4.33 -6.58
N ALA A 70 7.91 -3.81 -7.81
CA ALA A 70 9.05 -3.73 -8.72
C ALA A 70 10.23 -2.91 -8.15
N ASP A 71 9.93 -1.90 -7.33
CA ASP A 71 10.92 -1.04 -6.68
C ASP A 71 11.46 -1.62 -5.35
N PHE A 72 10.95 -2.78 -4.91
CA PHE A 72 11.36 -3.42 -3.66
C PHE A 72 12.50 -4.42 -3.87
N ASP A 73 13.74 -3.93 -3.87
CA ASP A 73 14.94 -4.79 -3.97
C ASP A 73 15.37 -5.35 -2.60
N THR A 74 14.92 -6.57 -2.29
CA THR A 74 15.34 -7.35 -1.10
C THR A 74 16.82 -7.72 -1.07
N THR A 75 17.54 -7.55 -2.19
CA THR A 75 18.95 -7.91 -2.35
C THR A 75 19.88 -6.70 -2.37
N SER A 76 19.35 -5.49 -2.21
CA SER A 76 20.10 -4.24 -2.31
C SER A 76 21.31 -4.19 -1.37
N ASN A 77 22.43 -3.63 -1.85
CA ASN A 77 23.60 -3.35 -1.01
C ASN A 77 23.32 -2.26 0.04
N ARG A 78 22.23 -1.48 -0.12
CA ARG A 78 21.76 -0.54 0.91
C ARG A 78 21.21 -1.25 2.15
N LEU A 79 20.79 -2.51 2.02
CA LEU A 79 20.30 -3.30 3.15
C LEU A 79 21.44 -3.90 3.98
N GLY A 80 22.59 -4.15 3.35
CA GLY A 80 23.77 -4.72 3.98
C GLY A 80 24.70 -5.36 2.94
N ASN A 81 25.95 -5.63 3.33
CA ASN A 81 26.95 -6.18 2.42
C ASN A 81 26.86 -7.70 2.30
N THR A 82 26.40 -8.39 3.35
CA THR A 82 26.22 -9.85 3.34
C THR A 82 24.74 -10.23 3.38
N VAL A 83 24.40 -11.46 2.97
CA VAL A 83 23.02 -11.99 3.08
C VAL A 83 22.52 -11.93 4.52
N LYS A 84 23.40 -12.24 5.49
CA LYS A 84 23.09 -12.15 6.91
C LYS A 84 22.73 -10.73 7.36
N ASP A 85 23.48 -9.73 6.91
CA ASP A 85 23.18 -8.33 7.25
C ASP A 85 21.85 -7.88 6.66
N LYS A 86 21.58 -8.27 5.39
CA LYS A 86 20.32 -7.98 4.70
C LYS A 86 19.14 -8.60 5.46
N ASN A 87 19.24 -9.88 5.81
CA ASN A 87 18.20 -10.58 6.57
C ASN A 87 18.00 -9.96 7.95
N THR A 88 19.08 -9.59 8.64
CA THR A 88 19.01 -8.93 9.96
C THR A 88 18.26 -7.60 9.86
N ARG A 89 18.54 -6.80 8.83
CA ARG A 89 17.87 -5.50 8.62
C ARG A 89 16.42 -5.67 8.20
N LEU A 90 16.12 -6.59 7.28
CA LEU A 90 14.75 -6.91 6.87
C LEU A 90 13.94 -7.42 8.05
N ALA A 91 14.51 -8.30 8.87
CA ALA A 91 13.87 -8.80 10.08
C ALA A 91 13.57 -7.66 11.08
N ALA A 92 14.52 -6.74 11.27
CA ALA A 92 14.30 -5.57 12.13
C ALA A 92 13.15 -4.69 11.63
N VAL A 93 13.03 -4.48 10.31
CA VAL A 93 11.90 -3.74 9.70
C VAL A 93 10.58 -4.48 9.93
N LEU A 94 10.52 -5.78 9.62
CA LEU A 94 9.32 -6.60 9.85
C LEU A 94 8.88 -6.58 11.32
N LYS A 95 9.83 -6.70 12.25
CA LYS A 95 9.56 -6.61 13.70
C LYS A 95 9.14 -5.22 14.15
N GLY A 96 9.68 -4.17 13.52
CA GLY A 96 9.23 -2.80 13.74
C GLY A 96 7.77 -2.61 13.35
N VAL A 97 7.37 -3.13 12.19
CA VAL A 97 5.98 -3.08 11.71
C VAL A 97 5.06 -3.98 12.55
N GLU A 98 5.47 -5.19 12.91
CA GLU A 98 4.72 -6.09 13.81
C GLU A 98 4.48 -5.48 15.20
N GLY A 99 5.43 -4.68 15.69
CA GLY A 99 5.31 -3.97 16.97
C GLY A 99 4.34 -2.79 16.95
N LEU A 100 3.83 -2.37 15.78
CA LEU A 100 2.84 -1.31 15.70
C LEU A 100 1.50 -1.79 16.26
N LYS A 101 1.01 -1.08 17.26
CA LYS A 101 -0.30 -1.35 17.86
C LYS A 101 -1.40 -0.72 17.01
N LEU A 102 -1.67 -1.32 15.85
CA LEU A 102 -2.72 -0.89 14.93
C LEU A 102 -4.14 -1.36 15.35
N GLY A 103 -4.25 -1.94 16.55
CA GLY A 103 -5.52 -2.41 17.14
C GLY A 103 -6.10 -3.66 16.47
N ASP A 104 -7.30 -4.07 16.89
CA ASP A 104 -8.03 -5.17 16.23
C ASP A 104 -8.71 -4.63 14.96
N PHE A 105 -8.50 -5.30 13.83
CA PHE A 105 -9.09 -4.96 12.53
C PHE A 105 -10.63 -4.91 12.58
N ASN A 106 -11.24 -5.60 13.55
CA ASN A 106 -12.70 -5.60 13.74
C ASN A 106 -13.21 -4.41 14.58
N GLU A 107 -12.34 -3.76 15.36
CA GLU A 107 -12.72 -2.67 16.28
C GLU A 107 -12.36 -1.28 15.76
N HIS A 108 -11.36 -1.17 14.89
CA HIS A 108 -10.96 0.08 14.27
C HIS A 108 -11.37 0.11 12.80
N GLN A 109 -12.23 1.07 12.45
CA GLN A 109 -12.51 1.41 11.07
C GLN A 109 -11.18 1.58 10.30
N ILE A 110 -11.21 1.15 9.04
CA ILE A 110 -10.18 1.20 7.99
C ILE A 110 -9.29 2.47 8.02
N ASP A 111 -9.78 3.55 8.62
CA ASP A 111 -9.12 4.84 8.81
C ASP A 111 -7.77 4.78 9.56
N LEU A 112 -7.60 3.94 10.60
CA LEU A 112 -6.36 3.93 11.39
C LEU A 112 -5.13 3.48 10.57
N PHE A 113 -5.30 2.48 9.70
CA PHE A 113 -4.24 2.03 8.81
C PHE A 113 -3.94 3.07 7.73
N GLY A 114 -4.98 3.73 7.18
CA GLY A 114 -4.83 4.83 6.25
C GLY A 114 -4.07 6.01 6.87
N ASP A 115 -4.42 6.40 8.09
CA ASP A 115 -3.76 7.49 8.81
C ASP A 115 -2.29 7.17 9.14
N ALA A 116 -2.00 5.92 9.53
CA ALA A 116 -0.63 5.47 9.75
C ALA A 116 0.19 5.52 8.45
N TYR A 117 -0.40 5.13 7.33
CA TYR A 117 0.23 5.20 6.01
C TYR A 117 0.49 6.65 5.59
N GLU A 118 -0.51 7.53 5.70
CA GLU A 118 -0.39 8.96 5.41
C GLU A 118 0.69 9.62 6.28
N PHE A 119 0.79 9.22 7.56
CA PHE A 119 1.84 9.70 8.47
C PHE A 119 3.25 9.26 8.00
N LEU A 120 3.41 8.01 7.56
CA LEU A 120 4.68 7.52 7.04
C LEU A 120 5.10 8.23 5.76
N ILE A 121 4.18 8.44 4.82
CA ILE A 121 4.43 9.22 3.59
C ILE A 121 4.79 10.67 3.95
N SER A 122 4.05 11.28 4.88
CA SER A 122 4.31 12.65 5.35
C SER A 122 5.75 12.79 5.88
N ASN A 123 6.19 11.83 6.71
CA ASN A 123 7.54 11.82 7.25
C ASN A 123 8.60 11.59 6.17
N TYR A 124 8.32 10.72 5.19
CA TYR A 124 9.22 10.51 4.05
C TYR A 124 9.37 11.81 3.23
N ALA A 125 8.26 12.46 2.89
CA ALA A 125 8.26 13.73 2.15
C ALA A 125 8.99 14.85 2.90
N ALA A 126 8.77 14.97 4.21
CA ALA A 126 9.45 15.95 5.05
C ALA A 126 10.98 15.74 5.08
N ASN A 127 11.44 14.49 5.06
CA ASN A 127 12.86 14.14 5.04
C ASN A 127 13.49 14.15 3.63
N ALA A 128 12.70 14.09 2.57
CA ALA A 128 13.17 14.07 1.18
C ALA A 128 13.65 15.45 0.66
N GLY A 129 13.43 16.54 1.41
CA GLY A 129 13.90 17.88 1.05
C GLY A 129 13.07 18.57 -0.04
N LYS A 130 13.72 19.29 -0.97
CA LYS A 130 13.09 20.22 -1.94
C LYS A 130 12.05 19.59 -2.90
N SER A 131 11.93 18.26 -2.92
CA SER A 131 11.01 17.53 -3.80
C SER A 131 9.74 17.03 -3.10
N GLY A 132 9.58 17.22 -1.78
CA GLY A 132 8.47 16.64 -0.99
C GLY A 132 7.06 17.03 -1.44
N GLY A 133 6.87 18.22 -2.02
CA GLY A 133 5.57 18.70 -2.48
C GLY A 133 5.04 18.02 -3.75
N GLU A 134 5.91 17.37 -4.53
CA GLU A 134 5.52 16.55 -5.69
C GLU A 134 4.96 15.18 -5.25
N PHE A 135 5.33 14.72 -4.05
CA PHE A 135 4.94 13.40 -3.55
C PHE A 135 3.70 13.45 -2.65
N PHE A 136 3.54 14.53 -1.88
CA PHE A 136 2.55 14.59 -0.82
C PHE A 136 2.02 16.00 -0.57
N THR A 137 0.69 16.13 -0.53
CA THR A 137 0.03 17.36 -0.08
C THR A 137 -0.36 17.22 1.40
N PRO A 138 0.10 18.10 2.31
CA PRO A 138 -0.25 18.02 3.72
C PRO A 138 -1.76 18.00 3.95
N GLN A 139 -2.23 17.14 4.86
CA GLN A 139 -3.66 16.91 5.12
C GLN A 139 -4.48 18.19 5.28
N HIS A 140 -3.97 19.20 5.98
CA HIS A 140 -4.67 20.48 6.20
C HIS A 140 -4.83 21.29 4.91
N VAL A 141 -3.84 21.23 4.01
CA VAL A 141 -3.91 21.85 2.68
C VAL A 141 -4.87 21.07 1.80
N SER A 142 -4.77 19.75 1.77
CA SER A 142 -5.68 18.87 1.02
C SER A 142 -7.14 19.08 1.43
N LYS A 143 -7.40 19.15 2.74
CA LYS A 143 -8.74 19.43 3.29
C LYS A 143 -9.25 20.80 2.84
N LEU A 144 -8.41 21.84 2.91
CA LEU A 144 -8.80 23.18 2.48
C LEU A 144 -9.14 23.20 0.99
N ILE A 145 -8.29 22.61 0.14
CA ILE A 145 -8.52 22.55 -1.32
C ILE A 145 -9.80 21.79 -1.63
N ALA A 146 -10.02 20.64 -0.98
CA ALA A 146 -11.23 19.84 -1.17
C ALA A 146 -12.50 20.63 -0.76
N GLN A 147 -12.46 21.35 0.37
CA GLN A 147 -13.57 22.22 0.80
C GLN A 147 -13.83 23.38 -0.16
N LEU A 148 -12.78 23.98 -0.72
CA LEU A 148 -12.90 25.05 -1.71
C LEU A 148 -13.50 24.54 -3.02
N ALA A 149 -13.02 23.38 -3.51
CA ALA A 149 -13.50 22.79 -4.76
C ALA A 149 -14.98 22.37 -4.68
N MET A 150 -15.42 21.90 -3.52
CA MET A 150 -16.80 21.44 -3.29
C MET A 150 -17.75 22.55 -2.81
N HIS A 151 -17.26 23.76 -2.58
CA HIS A 151 -18.08 24.82 -2.00
C HIS A 151 -19.27 25.17 -2.90
N GLY A 152 -20.49 25.02 -2.36
CA GLY A 152 -21.74 25.29 -3.07
C GLY A 152 -22.13 24.22 -4.11
N GLN A 153 -21.34 23.15 -4.25
CA GLN A 153 -21.69 22.00 -5.08
C GLN A 153 -22.64 21.09 -4.30
N THR A 154 -23.79 20.77 -4.88
CA THR A 154 -24.73 19.79 -4.31
C THR A 154 -24.58 18.41 -4.94
N HIS A 155 -24.00 18.34 -6.14
CA HIS A 155 -23.74 17.13 -6.90
C HIS A 155 -22.42 17.32 -7.66
N VAL A 156 -21.52 16.35 -7.58
CA VAL A 156 -20.26 16.34 -8.31
C VAL A 156 -20.16 15.01 -9.05
N ASN A 157 -20.04 15.09 -10.37
CA ASN A 157 -19.90 13.88 -11.17
C ASN A 157 -18.57 13.19 -10.85
N LYS A 158 -17.43 13.89 -10.92
CA LYS A 158 -16.10 13.32 -10.59
C LYS A 158 -15.10 14.35 -10.11
N ILE A 159 -14.10 13.87 -9.37
CA ILE A 159 -12.93 14.66 -8.97
C ILE A 159 -11.71 14.15 -9.74
N TYR A 160 -10.97 15.06 -10.37
CA TYR A 160 -9.78 14.74 -11.16
C TYR A 160 -8.57 15.53 -10.69
N ASP A 161 -7.46 14.82 -10.44
CA ASP A 161 -6.15 15.40 -10.16
C ASP A 161 -5.13 15.00 -11.26
N PRO A 162 -4.66 15.94 -12.11
CA PRO A 162 -3.75 15.64 -13.20
C PRO A 162 -2.30 15.37 -12.75
N ALA A 163 -1.95 15.59 -11.48
CA ALA A 163 -0.63 15.36 -10.91
C ALA A 163 -0.78 14.87 -9.47
N ALA A 164 -1.43 13.72 -9.32
CA ALA A 164 -1.97 13.25 -8.05
C ALA A 164 -0.90 12.88 -7.01
N GLY A 165 0.36 12.68 -7.42
CA GLY A 165 1.41 12.23 -6.51
C GLY A 165 0.99 10.93 -5.82
N SER A 166 1.07 10.91 -4.48
CA SER A 166 0.60 9.79 -3.65
C SER A 166 -0.93 9.62 -3.57
N GLY A 167 -1.72 10.41 -4.29
CA GLY A 167 -3.19 10.37 -4.22
C GLY A 167 -3.78 10.93 -2.91
N SER A 168 -2.94 11.39 -1.97
CA SER A 168 -3.35 11.89 -0.65
C SER A 168 -4.42 12.98 -0.70
N LEU A 169 -4.40 13.85 -1.71
CA LEU A 169 -5.42 14.89 -1.87
C LEU A 169 -6.79 14.33 -2.26
N LEU A 170 -6.83 13.37 -3.20
CA LEU A 170 -8.05 12.69 -3.62
C LEU A 170 -8.63 11.86 -2.47
N LEU A 171 -7.78 11.16 -1.71
CA LEU A 171 -8.20 10.40 -0.53
C LEU A 171 -8.78 11.32 0.55
N GLN A 172 -8.14 12.47 0.81
CA GLN A 172 -8.67 13.45 1.75
C GLN A 172 -10.01 14.03 1.30
N ALA A 173 -10.19 14.27 0.00
CA ALA A 173 -11.48 14.69 -0.55
C ALA A 173 -12.55 13.63 -0.28
N LYS A 174 -12.25 12.33 -0.50
CA LYS A 174 -13.15 11.23 -0.14
C LYS A 174 -13.52 11.21 1.34
N LYS A 175 -12.55 11.45 2.24
CA LYS A 175 -12.81 11.51 3.70
C LYS A 175 -13.69 12.69 4.12
N GLN A 176 -13.78 13.77 3.34
CA GLN A 176 -14.51 14.99 3.72
C GLN A 176 -15.99 15.00 3.29
N PHE A 177 -16.38 14.19 2.31
CA PHE A 177 -17.71 14.26 1.70
C PHE A 177 -18.34 12.87 1.64
N ASP A 178 -19.65 12.80 1.89
CA ASP A 178 -20.39 11.54 1.77
C ASP A 178 -20.38 11.02 0.34
N ASP A 179 -20.36 9.69 0.18
CA ASP A 179 -20.36 9.00 -1.12
C ASP A 179 -21.52 9.44 -2.04
N HIS A 180 -22.60 10.00 -1.49
CA HIS A 180 -23.77 10.46 -2.26
C HIS A 180 -23.53 11.77 -3.02
N ILE A 181 -22.45 12.52 -2.74
CA ILE A 181 -22.14 13.77 -3.43
C ILE A 181 -21.30 13.51 -4.69
N ILE A 182 -20.52 12.42 -4.73
CA ILE A 182 -19.56 12.11 -5.80
C ILE A 182 -20.00 10.85 -6.55
N GLU A 183 -20.42 11.00 -7.82
CA GLU A 183 -21.13 9.94 -8.56
C GLU A 183 -20.20 8.92 -9.26
N GLU A 184 -19.24 9.39 -10.06
CA GLU A 184 -18.32 8.56 -10.88
C GLU A 184 -17.00 8.25 -10.17
N GLY A 185 -16.68 8.94 -9.06
CA GLY A 185 -15.50 8.68 -8.23
C GLY A 185 -14.31 9.63 -8.46
N PHE A 186 -13.11 9.11 -8.18
CA PHE A 186 -11.85 9.85 -8.14
C PHE A 186 -10.92 9.37 -9.25
N PHE A 187 -10.27 10.32 -9.93
CA PHE A 187 -9.39 10.06 -11.06
C PHE A 187 -8.08 10.80 -10.85
N GLY A 188 -6.95 10.11 -11.05
CA GLY A 188 -5.62 10.68 -10.85
C GLY A 188 -4.68 10.33 -12.00
N GLN A 189 -3.77 11.24 -12.34
CA GLN A 189 -2.63 10.97 -13.21
C GLN A 189 -1.33 11.26 -12.46
N GLU A 190 -0.32 10.41 -12.61
CA GLU A 190 1.02 10.58 -12.04
C GLU A 190 2.08 10.17 -13.08
N ILE A 191 3.14 10.95 -13.20
CA ILE A 191 4.21 10.74 -14.18
C ILE A 191 5.30 9.80 -13.65
N ASN A 192 5.55 9.83 -12.34
CA ASN A 192 6.57 9.03 -11.68
C ASN A 192 6.01 7.67 -11.27
N HIS A 193 6.54 6.58 -11.85
CA HIS A 193 6.11 5.22 -11.56
C HIS A 193 6.22 4.82 -10.07
N THR A 194 7.29 5.23 -9.39
CA THR A 194 7.46 4.92 -7.96
C THR A 194 6.40 5.64 -7.13
N THR A 195 6.08 6.89 -7.48
CA THR A 195 5.02 7.65 -6.80
C THR A 195 3.63 7.09 -7.13
N TYR A 196 3.41 6.67 -8.38
CA TYR A 196 2.17 6.02 -8.81
C TYR A 196 1.89 4.74 -8.01
N ASN A 197 2.91 3.91 -7.75
CA ASN A 197 2.77 2.71 -6.92
C ASN A 197 2.48 3.03 -5.43
N LEU A 198 2.70 4.28 -4.99
CA LEU A 198 2.31 4.77 -3.66
C LEU A 198 0.92 5.39 -3.64
N ALA A 199 0.31 5.64 -4.80
CA ALA A 199 -1.06 6.12 -4.87
C ALA A 199 -2.01 4.96 -4.57
N VAL A 200 -2.84 5.13 -3.54
CA VAL A 200 -3.80 4.13 -3.04
C VAL A 200 -5.22 4.66 -3.14
#